data_AF-A0A0L8HLR2-F1
#
_entry.id   AF-A0A0L8HLR2-F1
#
_cell.length_a   1.000
_cell.length_b   1.000
_cell.length_c   1.000
_cell.angle_alpha   90.00
_cell.angle_beta   90.00
_cell.angle_gamma   90.00
#
_symmetry.space_group_name_H-M   'P 1'
#
loop_
_entity.id
_entity.type
_entity.pdbx_description
1 polymer ?
#
loop_
_entity_poly.entity_id
_entity_poly.type
_entity_poly.pdbx_seq_one_letter_code
_entity_poly.pdbx_strand_id
1 'polypeptide(L)'
;MQGYHQFMKPDWLEQILSWQSTNGCYRSWPLEYITQGRQRRKKREEKVLDNGCMCHRTTVASVALSQYTRYLLETLAKRISLPALLLTKPVW
;
A
#
# COMPACT_ATOMS: atom_id res chain seq x y z
N MET A 1 17.78 -0.54 7.24
CA MET A 1 16.55 -1.37 7.35
C MET A 1 16.30 -2.03 5.99
N GLN A 2 16.91 -3.19 5.70
CA GLN A 2 16.78 -3.87 4.41
C GLN A 2 15.56 -4.80 4.33
N GLY A 3 14.95 -5.18 5.46
CA GLY A 3 13.85 -6.15 5.49
C GLY A 3 12.53 -5.65 4.87
N TYR A 4 12.22 -4.35 4.98
CA TYR A 4 10.95 -3.83 4.45
C TYR A 4 10.92 -3.74 2.91
N HIS A 5 12.08 -3.71 2.25
CA HIS A 5 12.19 -3.66 0.79
C HIS A 5 11.56 -4.90 0.12
N GLN A 6 11.61 -6.06 0.78
CA GLN A 6 11.06 -7.31 0.24
C GLN A 6 9.53 -7.27 0.09
N PHE A 7 8.88 -6.37 0.82
CA PHE A 7 7.44 -6.15 0.77
C PHE A 7 7.02 -5.09 -0.26
N MET A 8 7.97 -4.31 -0.81
CA MET A 8 7.71 -3.29 -1.84
C MET A 8 7.69 -3.88 -3.24
N LYS A 9 6.96 -4.98 -3.43
CA LYS A 9 6.74 -5.58 -4.74
C LYS A 9 5.62 -4.83 -5.47
N PRO A 10 5.81 -4.44 -6.74
CA PRO A 10 4.76 -3.74 -7.49
C PRO A 10 3.46 -4.56 -7.54
N ASP A 11 3.55 -5.87 -7.74
CA ASP A 11 2.39 -6.78 -7.76
C ASP A 11 1.51 -6.67 -6.50
N TRP A 12 2.14 -6.49 -5.34
CA TRP A 12 1.41 -6.36 -4.07
C TRP A 12 0.70 -5.01 -3.98
N LEU A 13 1.36 -3.94 -4.42
CA LEU A 13 0.75 -2.62 -4.46
C LEU A 13 -0.43 -2.62 -5.43
N GLU A 14 -0.25 -3.14 -6.65
CA GLU A 14 -1.30 -3.22 -7.66
C GLU A 14 -2.50 -4.02 -7.16
N GLN A 15 -2.26 -5.16 -6.50
CA GLN A 15 -3.33 -5.95 -5.89
C GLN A 15 -4.09 -5.16 -4.82
N ILE A 16 -3.41 -4.39 -3.96
CA ILE A 16 -4.06 -3.58 -2.92
C ILE A 16 -4.84 -2.41 -3.55
N LEU A 17 -4.27 -1.75 -4.55
CA LEU A 17 -4.93 -0.65 -5.26
C LEU A 17 -6.13 -1.13 -6.10
N SER A 18 -6.13 -2.39 -6.57
CA SER A 18 -7.25 -2.99 -7.30
C SER A 18 -8.55 -3.06 -6.49
N TRP A 19 -8.48 -2.93 -5.16
CA TRP A 19 -9.65 -2.86 -4.29
C TRP A 19 -10.44 -1.54 -4.43
N GLN A 20 -9.85 -0.54 -5.08
CA GLN A 20 -10.49 0.74 -5.34
C GLN A 20 -11.63 0.57 -6.36
N SER A 21 -12.83 0.98 -5.97
CA SER A 21 -13.98 1.05 -6.88
C SER A 21 -13.91 2.28 -7.77
N THR A 22 -14.73 2.32 -8.83
CA THR A 22 -14.75 3.41 -9.84
C THR A 22 -15.01 4.80 -9.25
N ASN A 23 -15.64 4.89 -8.07
CA ASN A 23 -15.84 6.15 -7.36
C ASN A 23 -14.70 6.51 -6.39
N GLY A 24 -13.56 5.82 -6.48
CA GLY A 24 -12.36 6.06 -5.67
C GLY A 24 -12.36 5.40 -4.30
N CYS A 25 -13.45 4.73 -3.93
CA CYS A 25 -13.67 4.17 -2.60
C CYS A 25 -13.15 2.73 -2.46
N TYR A 26 -12.52 2.40 -1.34
CA TYR A 26 -12.13 1.02 -1.03
C TYR A 26 -13.29 0.28 -0.37
N ARG A 27 -13.95 -0.62 -1.11
CA ARG A 27 -15.14 -1.37 -0.66
C ARG A 27 -14.82 -2.84 -0.43
N SER A 28 -15.72 -3.53 0.27
CA SER A 28 -15.70 -5.00 0.42
C SER A 28 -16.10 -5.68 -0.90
N TRP A 29 -15.62 -6.92 -1.12
CA TRP A 29 -15.99 -7.69 -2.29
C TRP A 29 -17.41 -8.26 -2.13
N PRO A 30 -18.22 -8.38 -3.20
CA PRO A 30 -19.60 -8.87 -3.09
C PRO A 30 -19.73 -10.23 -2.37
N LEU A 31 -18.74 -11.11 -2.54
CA LEU A 31 -18.71 -12.44 -1.91
C LEU A 31 -18.55 -12.42 -0.38
N GLU A 32 -17.98 -11.34 0.17
CA GLU A 32 -17.66 -11.17 1.59
C GLU A 32 -18.89 -10.73 2.40
N TYR A 33 -19.92 -10.22 1.73
CA TYR A 33 -21.22 -9.89 2.34
C TYR A 33 -22.06 -11.14 2.64
N ILE A 34 -21.99 -12.16 1.77
CA ILE A 34 -22.83 -13.37 1.83
C ILE A 34 -22.52 -14.22 3.08
N THR A 35 -21.28 -14.20 3.58
CA THR A 35 -20.85 -14.99 4.74
C THR A 35 -21.21 -14.37 6.09
N GLN A 36 -21.76 -13.14 6.13
CA GLN A 36 -22.14 -12.46 7.37
C GLN A 36 -23.50 -12.91 7.94
N GLY A 37 -24.21 -13.82 7.25
CA GLY A 37 -25.58 -14.24 7.57
C GLY A 37 -25.79 -15.24 8.72
N ARG A 38 -24.78 -15.61 9.51
CA ARG A 38 -24.95 -16.52 10.68
C ARG A 38 -24.43 -15.87 11.96
N GLN A 39 -25.37 -15.33 12.74
CA GLN A 39 -25.14 -14.68 14.05
C GLN A 39 -24.29 -15.57 14.99
N ARG A 40 -23.00 -15.28 15.09
CA ARG A 40 -22.07 -15.72 16.13
C ARG A 40 -21.21 -14.51 16.46
N ARG A 41 -21.15 -14.10 17.74
CA ARG A 41 -20.35 -13.01 18.32
C ARG A 41 -19.66 -12.09 17.29
N LYS A 42 -20.15 -10.85 17.12
CA LYS A 42 -19.51 -9.85 16.25
C LYS A 42 -18.02 -9.68 16.61
N LYS A 43 -17.15 -10.34 15.85
CA LYS A 43 -15.71 -10.07 15.82
C LYS A 43 -15.54 -8.66 15.26
N ARG A 44 -14.52 -7.89 15.70
CA ARG A 44 -14.31 -6.49 15.27
C ARG A 44 -14.57 -6.33 13.77
N GLU A 45 -15.69 -5.68 13.44
CA GLU A 45 -16.11 -5.40 12.07
C GLU A 45 -15.41 -4.12 11.60
N GLU A 46 -15.18 -4.03 10.30
CA GLU A 46 -14.56 -2.88 9.69
C GLU A 46 -15.51 -1.67 9.73
N LYS A 47 -14.99 -0.50 10.14
CA LYS A 47 -15.77 0.74 10.21
C LYS A 47 -16.05 1.26 8.81
N VAL A 48 -17.31 1.49 8.49
CA VAL A 48 -17.75 2.23 7.30
C VAL A 48 -17.69 3.72 7.61
N LEU A 49 -17.07 4.50 6.72
CA LEU A 49 -17.02 5.96 6.76
C LEU A 49 -18.33 6.55 6.20
N ASP A 50 -18.58 7.83 6.44
CA ASP A 50 -19.84 8.50 6.06
C ASP A 50 -20.12 8.45 4.55
N ASN A 51 -19.07 8.30 3.73
CA ASN A 51 -19.15 8.14 2.27
C ASN A 51 -19.32 6.68 1.80
N GLY A 52 -19.52 5.75 2.72
CA GLY A 52 -19.65 4.32 2.43
C GLY A 52 -18.32 3.59 2.20
N CYS A 53 -17.17 4.23 2.47
CA CYS A 53 -15.87 3.58 2.32
C CYS A 53 -15.44 2.80 3.54
N MET A 54 -14.74 1.70 3.30
CA MET A 54 -14.23 0.82 4.35
C MET A 54 -12.94 1.42 4.92
N CYS A 55 -12.95 1.78 6.21
CA CYS A 55 -11.87 2.53 6.85
C CYS A 55 -10.55 1.75 6.87
N HIS A 56 -10.59 0.45 7.16
CA HIS A 56 -9.37 -0.36 7.28
C HIS A 56 -8.72 -0.57 5.90
N ARG A 57 -9.48 -0.93 4.86
CA ARG A 57 -8.98 -1.05 3.48
C ARG A 57 -8.42 0.26 2.95
N THR A 58 -9.13 1.37 3.19
CA THR A 58 -8.65 2.70 2.81
C THR A 58 -7.32 3.01 3.49
N THR A 59 -7.20 2.69 4.77
CA THR A 59 -5.96 2.87 5.54
C THR A 59 -4.84 1.99 5.00
N VAL A 60 -5.10 0.70 4.76
CA VAL A 60 -4.11 -0.24 4.21
C VAL A 60 -3.60 0.24 2.85
N ALA A 61 -4.49 0.63 1.95
CA ALA A 61 -4.11 1.14 0.63
C ALA A 61 -3.31 2.43 0.71
N SER A 62 -3.73 3.38 1.57
CA SER A 62 -3.01 4.64 1.78
C SER A 62 -1.60 4.40 2.33
N VAL A 63 -1.46 3.52 3.31
CA VAL A 63 -0.16 3.18 3.90
C VAL A 63 0.71 2.46 2.86
N ALA A 64 0.19 1.47 2.15
CA ALA A 64 0.94 0.75 1.12
C ALA A 64 1.49 1.70 0.05
N LEU A 65 0.65 2.60 -0.48
CA LEU A 65 1.05 3.60 -1.46
C LEU A 65 2.10 4.57 -0.91
N SER A 66 1.93 5.05 0.33
CA SER A 66 2.88 5.97 0.97
C SER A 66 4.27 5.34 1.12
N GLN A 67 4.32 4.08 1.54
CA GLN A 67 5.59 3.37 1.74
C GLN A 67 6.24 3.03 0.41
N TYR A 68 5.46 2.67 -0.61
CA TYR A 68 5.99 2.44 -1.95
C TYR A 68 6.57 3.72 -2.56
N THR A 69 5.89 4.86 -2.36
CA THR A 69 6.37 6.17 -2.80
C THR A 69 7.70 6.51 -2.13
N ARG A 70 7.80 6.30 -0.81
CA ARG A 70 9.06 6.45 -0.08
C ARG A 70 10.16 5.56 -0.64
N TYR A 71 9.87 4.30 -0.91
CA TYR A 71 10.82 3.35 -1.50
C TYR A 71 11.34 3.83 -2.87
N LEU A 72 10.45 4.36 -3.72
CA LEU A 72 10.84 4.96 -5.01
C LEU A 72 11.76 6.15 -4.81
N LEU A 73 11.43 7.07 -3.90
CA LEU A 73 12.24 8.25 -3.61
C LEU A 73 13.63 7.87 -3.08
N GLU A 74 13.72 6.92 -2.15
CA GLU A 74 15.01 6.44 -1.62
C GLU A 74 15.85 5.76 -2.71
N THR A 75 15.22 5.03 -3.62
CA THR A 75 15.91 4.38 -4.74
C THR A 75 16.41 5.40 -5.75
N LEU A 76 15.59 6.39 -6.10
CA LEU A 76 15.97 7.48 -7.01
C LEU A 76 17.08 8.34 -6.39
N ALA A 77 16.96 8.70 -5.11
CA ALA A 77 17.98 9.47 -4.40
C ALA A 77 19.34 8.77 -4.44
N LYS A 78 19.38 7.44 -4.18
CA LYS A 78 20.62 6.64 -4.31
C LYS A 78 21.18 6.66 -5.72
N ARG A 79 20.32 6.52 -6.74
CA ARG A 79 20.74 6.56 -8.16
C ARG A 79 21.27 7.93 -8.58
N ILE A 80 20.71 9.03 -8.05
CA ILE A 80 21.16 10.40 -8.33
C ILE A 80 22.45 10.74 -7.56
N SER A 81 22.64 10.19 -6.35
CA SER A 81 23.87 10.40 -5.56
C SER A 81 25.03 9.47 -5.95
N LEU A 82 24.77 8.35 -6.61
CA LEU A 82 25.78 7.46 -7.21
C LEU A 82 26.71 8.15 -8.25
N PRO A 83 26.23 8.95 -9.22
CA PRO A 83 27.11 9.68 -10.14
C PRO A 83 27.93 10.76 -9.44
N ALA A 84 27.46 11.33 -8.32
CA ALA A 84 28.26 12.28 -7.54
C ALA A 84 29.46 11.61 -6.84
N LEU A 85 29.32 10.36 -6.38
CA LEU A 85 30.40 9.59 -5.77
C LEU A 85 31.36 8.94 -6.78
N LEU A 86 30.92 8.71 -8.03
CA LEU A 86 31.79 8.19 -9.09
C LEU A 86 32.66 9.28 -9.74
N LEU A 87 32.26 10.55 -9.67
CA LEU A 87 33.07 11.69 -10.14
C LEU A 87 34.09 12.19 -9.11
N THR A 88 34.00 11.74 -7.85
CA THR A 88 34.94 12.14 -6.78
C THR A 88 35.93 11.05 -6.39
N LYS A 89 36.08 9.98 -7.18
CA LYS A 89 37.20 9.05 -6.97
C LYS A 89 38.44 9.67 -7.63
N PRO A 90 39.41 10.19 -6.86
CA PRO A 90 40.69 10.55 -7.44
C PRO A 90 41.34 9.26 -7.97
N VAL A 91 41.69 9.29 -9.25
CA VAL A 91 42.65 8.36 -9.83
C VAL A 91 43.99 8.68 -9.16
N TRP A 92 44.44 7.80 -8.26
CA TRP A 92 45.84 7.69 -7.87
C TRP A 92 46.35 6.36 -8.42
#